data_AF-A0A6L5XNH4-F1
#
_entry.id   AF-A0A6L5XNH4-F1
#
_cell.length_a   1.000
_cell.length_b   1.000
_cell.length_c   1.000
_cell.angle_alpha   90.00
_cell.angle_beta   90.00
_cell.angle_gamma   90.00
#
_symmetry.space_group_name_H-M   'P 1'
#
loop_
_entity.id
_entity.type
_entity.pdbx_description
1 polymer ?
#
loop_
_entity_poly.entity_id
_entity_poly.type
_entity_poly.pdbx_seq_one_letter_code
_entity_poly.pdbx_strand_id
1 'polypeptide(L)'
;MSERWLLANRAFFVRDLVRDYCMVFRLLSDQRRRFERDGTVSYSALRDLLGEAMRKGVFWRLKDTAHHLFRNATRPASATVEGQGIVLWQYAASPHPDGMAVQSPVEALIDWCVGYAFHECAKLKEDAFQGQHYANRLAQLGRHPAVTNELYGPLSALAAQTAESSARELERILHVLSHGLFLLTRYLTGEGDNGRLARWLACEEPLAREVFGQYYPDLLTTLYDGEPARLYLLAARDFLESGRQEPAQALLRRARERNLLNAEGLELLRGLEAGSAGEDDAALCAACAQSGALRCMDVPEPDA
;
A
#
# COMPACT_ATOMS: atom_id res chain seq x y z
N MET A 1 -3.53 -20.38 3.55
CA MET A 1 -3.53 -19.94 2.14
C MET A 1 -2.55 -20.82 1.39
N SER A 2 -2.89 -21.37 0.23
CA SER A 2 -1.96 -22.25 -0.53
C SER A 2 -0.84 -21.42 -1.16
N GLU A 3 0.40 -21.90 -1.08
CA GLU A 3 1.60 -21.29 -1.70
C GLU A 3 1.42 -21.01 -3.19
N ARG A 4 0.82 -21.96 -3.92
CA ARG A 4 0.54 -21.84 -5.35
C ARG A 4 -0.41 -20.69 -5.67
N TRP A 5 -1.33 -20.39 -4.77
CA TRP A 5 -2.23 -19.25 -4.91
C TRP A 5 -1.50 -17.92 -4.67
N LEU A 6 -0.57 -17.87 -3.70
CA LEU A 6 0.21 -16.67 -3.43
C LEU A 6 1.12 -16.31 -4.61
N LEU A 7 1.81 -17.31 -5.19
CA LEU A 7 2.64 -17.11 -6.39
C LEU A 7 1.81 -16.64 -7.58
N ALA A 8 0.65 -17.26 -7.83
CA ALA A 8 -0.26 -16.87 -8.91
C ALA A 8 -0.83 -15.44 -8.75
N ASN A 9 -0.92 -14.94 -7.52
CA ASN A 9 -1.48 -13.63 -7.21
C ASN A 9 -0.43 -12.60 -6.80
N ARG A 10 0.87 -12.91 -6.89
CA ARG A 10 1.96 -12.06 -6.37
C ARG A 10 1.91 -10.63 -6.91
N ALA A 11 1.59 -10.47 -8.21
CA ALA A 11 1.45 -9.15 -8.83
C ALA A 11 0.42 -8.26 -8.12
N PHE A 12 -0.70 -8.83 -7.66
CA PHE A 12 -1.71 -8.11 -6.88
C PHE A 12 -1.18 -7.69 -5.51
N PHE A 13 -0.50 -8.58 -4.81
CA PHE A 13 0.06 -8.29 -3.49
C PHE A 13 1.12 -7.20 -3.56
N VAL A 14 2.00 -7.22 -4.56
CA VAL A 14 3.00 -6.15 -4.77
C VAL A 14 2.32 -4.81 -5.03
N ARG A 15 1.29 -4.78 -5.90
CA ARG A 15 0.50 -3.57 -6.13
C ARG A 15 -0.16 -3.08 -4.85
N ASP A 16 -0.80 -3.98 -4.09
CA ASP A 16 -1.49 -3.68 -2.84
C ASP A 16 -0.53 -3.18 -1.76
N LEU A 17 0.69 -3.74 -1.68
CA LEU A 17 1.76 -3.29 -0.81
C LEU A 17 2.06 -1.81 -1.08
N VAL A 18 2.39 -1.46 -2.32
CA VAL A 18 2.73 -0.07 -2.67
C VAL A 18 1.56 0.87 -2.43
N ARG A 19 0.34 0.49 -2.86
CA ARG A 19 -0.87 1.30 -2.65
C ARG A 19 -1.10 1.57 -1.17
N ASP A 20 -1.19 0.53 -0.37
CA ASP A 20 -1.55 0.66 1.05
C ASP A 20 -0.43 1.36 1.82
N TYR A 21 0.84 1.18 1.42
CA TYR A 21 1.97 1.93 1.97
C TYR A 21 1.83 3.43 1.71
N CYS A 22 1.53 3.83 0.47
CA CYS A 22 1.32 5.23 0.13
C CYS A 22 0.12 5.84 0.88
N MET A 23 -0.98 5.09 1.01
CA MET A 23 -2.15 5.54 1.76
C MET A 23 -1.84 5.75 3.25
N VAL A 24 -1.15 4.79 3.88
CA VAL A 24 -0.75 4.87 5.29
C VAL A 24 0.18 6.06 5.51
N PHE A 25 1.21 6.22 4.67
CA PHE A 25 2.16 7.32 4.77
C PHE A 25 1.48 8.68 4.66
N ARG A 26 0.58 8.85 3.67
CA ARG A 26 -0.18 10.09 3.48
C ARG A 26 -1.06 10.41 4.68
N LEU A 27 -1.84 9.45 5.17
CA LEU A 27 -2.75 9.64 6.31
C LEU A 27 -2.01 10.01 7.59
N LEU A 28 -0.84 9.41 7.85
CA LEU A 28 0.00 9.75 9.01
C LEU A 28 0.68 11.11 8.85
N SER A 29 1.08 11.46 7.62
CA SER A 29 1.59 12.80 7.31
C SER A 29 0.52 13.88 7.50
N ASP A 30 -0.74 13.58 7.18
CA ASP A 30 -1.88 14.46 7.50
C ASP A 30 -2.05 14.63 9.01
N GLN A 31 -1.91 13.56 9.79
CA GLN A 31 -1.95 13.66 11.26
C GLN A 31 -0.80 14.49 11.81
N ARG A 32 0.40 14.37 11.23
CA ARG A 32 1.55 15.19 11.62
C ARG A 32 1.31 16.68 11.34
N ARG A 33 0.82 17.02 10.14
CA ARG A 33 0.46 18.41 9.80
C ARG A 33 -0.63 18.95 10.73
N ARG A 34 -1.64 18.14 11.04
CA ARG A 34 -2.70 18.50 11.99
C ARG A 34 -2.12 18.76 13.39
N PHE A 35 -1.21 17.91 13.85
CA PHE A 35 -0.56 18.06 15.14
C PHE A 35 0.29 19.34 15.20
N GLU A 36 1.03 19.65 14.14
CA GLU A 36 1.82 20.89 14.05
C GLU A 36 0.95 22.15 14.05
N ARG A 37 -0.23 22.08 13.45
CA ARG A 37 -1.17 23.21 13.38
C ARG A 37 -1.96 23.42 14.68
N ASP A 38 -2.51 22.33 15.23
CA ASP A 38 -3.54 22.40 16.27
C ASP A 38 -3.11 21.73 17.60
N GLY A 39 -1.94 21.09 17.66
CA GLY A 39 -1.50 20.30 18.81
C GLY A 39 -2.30 19.00 19.02
N THR A 40 -3.10 18.57 18.03
CA THR A 40 -4.00 17.41 18.16
C THR A 40 -3.79 16.35 17.08
N VAL A 41 -3.93 15.10 17.49
CA VAL A 41 -4.01 13.93 16.60
C VAL A 41 -5.45 13.42 16.59
N SER A 42 -5.96 13.00 15.43
CA SER A 42 -7.32 12.47 15.32
C SER A 42 -7.40 11.01 15.74
N TYR A 43 -8.01 10.74 16.90
CA TYR A 43 -8.38 9.38 17.32
C TYR A 43 -9.19 8.64 16.26
N SER A 44 -10.24 9.27 15.71
CA SER A 44 -11.09 8.62 14.71
C SER A 44 -10.32 8.27 13.44
N ALA A 45 -9.44 9.15 12.95
CA ALA A 45 -8.61 8.86 11.78
C ALA A 45 -7.65 7.69 12.04
N LEU A 46 -7.01 7.65 13.22
CA LEU A 46 -6.11 6.55 13.58
C LEU A 46 -6.83 5.23 13.82
N ARG A 47 -8.02 5.28 14.43
CA ARG A 47 -8.90 4.12 14.59
C ARG A 47 -9.31 3.57 13.23
N ASP A 48 -9.70 4.41 12.28
CA ASP A 48 -10.10 3.96 10.94
C ASP A 48 -8.88 3.47 10.11
N LEU A 49 -7.70 4.06 10.32
CA LEU A 49 -6.42 3.67 9.71
C LEU A 49 -5.99 2.26 10.14
N LEU A 50 -6.04 1.96 11.43
CA LEU A 50 -5.70 0.65 11.99
C LEU A 50 -6.85 -0.35 11.81
N GLY A 51 -8.08 0.14 11.92
CA GLY A 51 -9.29 -0.66 12.00
C GLY A 51 -9.51 -1.31 13.37
N GLU A 52 -10.51 -2.18 13.39
CA GLU A 52 -10.94 -2.95 14.55
C GLU A 52 -10.96 -4.44 14.20
N ALA A 53 -11.10 -5.31 15.21
CA ALA A 53 -11.05 -6.76 15.03
C ALA A 53 -11.99 -7.29 13.93
N MET A 54 -13.18 -6.69 13.78
CA MET A 54 -14.16 -7.06 12.77
C MET A 54 -14.01 -6.32 11.43
N ARG A 55 -13.20 -5.24 11.38
CA ARG A 55 -13.00 -4.41 10.18
C ARG A 55 -11.57 -3.88 10.13
N LYS A 56 -10.71 -4.56 9.38
CA LYS A 56 -9.30 -4.18 9.19
C LYS A 56 -9.17 -2.83 8.47
N GLY A 57 -8.39 -1.93 9.05
CA GLY A 57 -8.00 -0.67 8.43
C GLY A 57 -6.91 -0.87 7.39
N VAL A 58 -6.57 0.19 6.65
CA VAL A 58 -5.54 0.10 5.59
C VAL A 58 -4.16 -0.24 6.14
N PHE A 59 -3.81 0.20 7.35
CA PHE A 59 -2.52 -0.15 7.94
C PHE A 59 -2.46 -1.63 8.35
N TRP A 60 -3.57 -2.20 8.81
CA TRP A 60 -3.64 -3.63 9.07
C TRP A 60 -3.47 -4.42 7.77
N ARG A 61 -4.18 -4.04 6.70
CA ARG A 61 -4.03 -4.70 5.39
C ARG A 61 -2.61 -4.59 4.85
N LEU A 62 -1.95 -3.45 5.03
CA LEU A 62 -0.54 -3.28 4.69
C LEU A 62 0.35 -4.28 5.42
N LYS A 63 0.17 -4.41 6.75
CA LYS A 63 0.90 -5.38 7.58
C LYS A 63 0.66 -6.82 7.12
N ASP A 64 -0.59 -7.20 6.88
CA ASP A 64 -0.91 -8.55 6.40
C ASP A 64 -0.32 -8.81 5.01
N THR A 65 -0.37 -7.83 4.12
CA THR A 65 0.21 -7.89 2.77
C THR A 65 1.72 -8.09 2.83
N ALA A 66 2.42 -7.34 3.68
CA ALA A 66 3.85 -7.50 3.92
C ALA A 66 4.18 -8.90 4.47
N HIS A 67 3.45 -9.36 5.49
CA HIS A 67 3.64 -10.71 6.02
C HIS A 67 3.43 -11.80 4.94
N HIS A 68 2.41 -11.66 4.11
CA HIS A 68 2.12 -12.61 3.04
C HIS A 68 3.21 -12.63 1.97
N LEU A 69 3.67 -11.46 1.54
CA LEU A 69 4.75 -11.35 0.56
C LEU A 69 6.08 -11.87 1.08
N PHE A 70 6.43 -11.53 2.33
CA PHE A 70 7.80 -11.69 2.81
C PHE A 70 7.98 -12.89 3.73
N ARG A 71 6.95 -13.41 4.40
CA ARG A 71 7.11 -14.54 5.35
C ARG A 71 6.56 -15.87 4.85
N ASN A 72 5.60 -15.83 3.93
CA ASN A 72 4.88 -17.03 3.46
C ASN A 72 5.25 -17.43 2.02
N ALA A 73 6.13 -16.70 1.34
CA ALA A 73 6.63 -17.07 0.03
C ALA A 73 7.82 -18.04 0.20
N THR A 74 7.58 -19.34 0.06
CA THR A 74 8.68 -20.30 0.02
C THR A 74 9.45 -20.09 -1.29
N ARG A 75 10.74 -19.76 -1.20
CA ARG A 75 11.60 -19.70 -2.40
C ARG A 75 11.91 -21.13 -2.84
N PRO A 76 11.71 -21.51 -4.11
CA PRO A 76 12.19 -22.79 -4.58
C PRO A 76 13.70 -22.91 -4.34
N ALA A 77 14.13 -24.01 -3.75
CA ALA A 77 15.51 -24.29 -3.34
C ALA A 77 16.54 -24.20 -4.49
N SER A 78 16.09 -24.11 -5.75
CA SER A 78 16.91 -23.99 -6.94
C SER A 78 17.38 -22.57 -7.25
N ALA A 79 16.88 -21.55 -6.56
CA ALA A 79 17.47 -20.21 -6.65
C ALA A 79 18.68 -20.14 -5.70
N THR A 80 19.76 -20.84 -6.03
CA THR A 80 21.09 -20.36 -5.64
C THR A 80 21.38 -19.17 -6.54
N VAL A 81 20.86 -18.00 -6.15
CA VAL A 81 21.41 -16.74 -6.65
C VAL A 81 22.76 -16.62 -5.98
N GLU A 82 23.81 -17.08 -6.65
CA GLU A 82 25.18 -16.80 -6.28
C GLU A 82 25.31 -15.27 -6.14
N GLY A 83 25.35 -14.78 -4.91
CA GLY A 83 25.74 -13.40 -4.62
C GLY A 83 24.90 -12.61 -3.60
N GLN A 84 23.67 -12.97 -3.23
CA GLN A 84 22.88 -12.14 -2.30
C GLN A 84 22.06 -12.93 -1.26
N GLY A 85 22.71 -13.25 -0.14
CA GLY A 85 22.26 -12.87 1.22
C GLY A 85 20.90 -13.34 1.73
N ILE A 86 20.35 -14.49 1.30
CA ILE A 86 19.16 -15.03 1.95
C ILE A 86 19.48 -15.44 3.39
N VAL A 87 18.72 -14.90 4.34
CA VAL A 87 18.89 -15.18 5.77
C VAL A 87 17.66 -15.91 6.29
N LEU A 88 17.91 -16.84 7.21
CA LEU A 88 16.90 -17.63 7.89
C LEU A 88 16.61 -16.99 9.25
N TRP A 89 15.35 -16.60 9.49
CA TRP A 89 14.93 -15.90 10.71
C TRP A 89 13.94 -16.73 11.53
N GLN A 90 14.11 -16.73 12.87
CA GLN A 90 13.15 -17.28 13.84
C GLN A 90 12.28 -16.15 14.41
N TYR A 91 10.96 -16.30 14.35
CA TYR A 91 10.03 -15.31 14.89
C TYR A 91 9.23 -15.88 16.06
N ALA A 92 9.21 -15.15 17.18
CA ALA A 92 8.61 -15.57 18.46
C ALA A 92 7.06 -15.54 18.51
N ALA A 93 6.36 -15.32 17.39
CA ALA A 93 4.89 -15.15 17.37
C ALA A 93 4.19 -15.71 16.10
N SER A 94 4.83 -16.59 15.34
CA SER A 94 4.40 -16.99 13.99
C SER A 94 3.22 -17.97 13.91
N PRO A 95 2.50 -18.00 12.77
CA PRO A 95 1.71 -19.15 12.34
C PRO A 95 2.36 -19.96 11.20
N HIS A 96 3.66 -19.78 10.88
CA HIS A 96 4.34 -20.70 9.96
C HIS A 96 4.57 -22.04 10.68
N PRO A 97 4.24 -23.19 10.06
CA PRO A 97 4.31 -24.51 10.71
C PRO A 97 5.68 -24.84 11.36
N ASP A 98 6.77 -24.26 10.84
CA ASP A 98 8.13 -24.52 11.32
C ASP A 98 8.78 -23.35 12.08
N GLY A 99 8.11 -22.21 12.28
CA GLY A 99 8.65 -21.04 12.99
C GLY A 99 9.79 -20.26 12.29
N MET A 100 10.27 -20.75 11.14
CA MET A 100 11.33 -20.15 10.32
C MET A 100 10.75 -19.41 9.11
N ALA A 101 11.30 -18.24 8.75
CA ALA A 101 11.03 -17.58 7.47
C ALA A 101 12.33 -17.32 6.69
N VAL A 102 12.24 -17.40 5.37
CA VAL A 102 13.35 -17.20 4.43
C VAL A 102 13.13 -15.88 3.71
N GLN A 103 14.01 -14.90 3.94
CA GLN A 103 13.87 -13.53 3.41
C GLN A 103 15.18 -13.00 2.87
N SER A 104 15.11 -12.18 1.83
CA SER A 104 16.22 -11.26 1.54
C SER A 104 16.30 -10.18 2.64
N PRO A 105 17.47 -9.55 2.85
CA PRO A 105 17.62 -8.53 3.88
C PRO A 105 16.71 -7.31 3.66
N VAL A 106 16.44 -6.97 2.39
CA VAL A 106 15.55 -5.86 2.03
C VAL A 106 14.10 -6.18 2.40
N GLU A 107 13.61 -7.38 2.08
CA GLU A 107 12.27 -7.82 2.45
C GLU A 107 12.08 -7.86 3.97
N ALA A 108 13.07 -8.38 4.70
CA ALA A 108 13.06 -8.43 6.16
C ALA A 108 12.98 -7.02 6.78
N LEU A 109 13.73 -6.06 6.24
CA LEU A 109 13.70 -4.67 6.70
C LEU A 109 12.37 -3.98 6.38
N ILE A 110 11.78 -4.19 5.19
CA ILE A 110 10.47 -3.63 4.85
C ILE A 110 9.40 -4.17 5.80
N ASP A 111 9.38 -5.49 6.00
CA ASP A 111 8.45 -6.16 6.89
C ASP A 111 8.58 -5.66 8.34
N TRP A 112 9.82 -5.46 8.80
CA TRP A 112 10.11 -4.85 10.09
C TRP A 112 9.61 -3.41 10.18
N CYS A 113 9.87 -2.56 9.16
CA CYS A 113 9.40 -1.18 9.11
C CYS A 113 7.88 -1.10 9.25
N VAL A 114 7.15 -1.92 8.47
CA VAL A 114 5.68 -1.98 8.50
C VAL A 114 5.19 -2.45 9.87
N GLY A 115 5.78 -3.52 10.41
CA GLY A 115 5.40 -4.07 11.72
C GLY A 115 5.63 -3.08 12.86
N TYR A 116 6.82 -2.47 12.91
CA TYR A 116 7.19 -1.48 13.92
C TYR A 116 6.24 -0.27 13.88
N ALA A 117 6.07 0.32 12.69
CA ALA A 117 5.21 1.48 12.50
C ALA A 117 3.74 1.20 12.84
N PHE A 118 3.25 -0.02 12.56
CA PHE A 118 1.90 -0.44 12.94
C PHE A 118 1.71 -0.45 14.47
N HIS A 119 2.67 -0.99 15.22
CA HIS A 119 2.59 -1.04 16.68
C HIS A 119 2.76 0.34 17.33
N GLU A 120 3.66 1.17 16.82
CA GLU A 120 3.77 2.56 17.27
C GLU A 120 2.49 3.35 16.95
N CYS A 121 1.85 3.11 15.80
CA CYS A 121 0.57 3.74 15.46
C CYS A 121 -0.56 3.30 16.40
N ALA A 122 -0.57 2.05 16.86
CA ALA A 122 -1.51 1.60 17.87
C ALA A 122 -1.34 2.35 19.20
N LYS A 123 -0.10 2.62 19.63
CA LYS A 123 0.18 3.47 20.82
C LYS A 123 -0.30 4.90 20.59
N LEU A 124 0.06 5.50 19.46
CA LEU A 124 -0.37 6.85 19.10
C LEU A 124 -1.90 6.99 19.08
N LYS A 125 -2.63 5.96 18.64
CA LYS A 125 -4.09 5.95 18.68
C LYS A 125 -4.61 6.04 20.11
N GLU A 126 -4.00 5.31 21.06
CA GLU A 126 -4.37 5.40 22.47
C GLU A 126 -4.02 6.78 23.06
N ASP A 127 -2.87 7.37 22.72
CA ASP A 127 -2.52 8.72 23.14
C ASP A 127 -3.50 9.77 22.57
N ALA A 128 -3.91 9.62 21.31
CA ALA A 128 -4.92 10.48 20.70
C ALA A 128 -6.28 10.35 21.42
N PHE A 129 -6.66 9.14 21.85
CA PHE A 129 -7.85 8.92 22.67
C PHE A 129 -7.72 9.64 24.02
N GLN A 130 -6.56 9.51 24.67
CA GLN A 130 -6.30 10.16 25.94
C GLN A 130 -6.33 11.69 25.87
N GLY A 131 -5.72 12.27 24.84
CA GLY A 131 -5.78 13.71 24.60
C GLY A 131 -7.20 14.20 24.37
N GLN A 132 -8.01 13.48 23.59
CA GLN A 132 -9.37 13.91 23.25
C GLN A 132 -10.38 13.74 24.39
N HIS A 133 -10.26 12.68 25.19
CA HIS A 133 -11.27 12.35 26.19
C HIS A 133 -10.82 12.63 27.62
N TYR A 134 -9.60 12.23 28.00
CA TYR A 134 -9.13 12.36 29.38
C TYR A 134 -8.54 13.74 29.67
N ALA A 135 -7.67 14.27 28.81
CA ALA A 135 -7.05 15.58 29.03
C ALA A 135 -8.10 16.71 29.05
N ASN A 136 -9.06 16.67 28.13
CA ASN A 136 -10.17 17.63 28.10
C ASN A 136 -11.04 17.57 29.38
N ARG A 137 -11.34 16.36 29.86
CA ARG A 137 -12.10 16.17 31.11
C ARG A 137 -11.32 16.64 32.33
N LEU A 138 -10.02 16.38 32.39
CA LEU A 138 -9.15 16.84 33.47
C LEU A 138 -9.09 18.38 33.52
N ALA A 139 -8.98 19.03 32.37
CA ALA A 139 -8.99 20.49 32.28
C ALA A 139 -10.33 21.09 32.74
N GLN A 140 -11.46 20.41 32.51
CA GLN A 140 -12.77 20.83 33.03
C GLN A 140 -12.86 20.67 34.55
N LEU A 141 -12.39 19.53 35.09
CA LEU A 141 -12.36 19.28 36.54
C LEU A 141 -11.52 20.33 37.27
N GLY A 142 -10.35 20.69 36.72
CA GLY A 142 -9.48 21.71 37.30
C GLY A 142 -10.09 23.13 37.39
N ARG A 143 -11.18 23.40 36.67
CA ARG A 143 -11.90 24.69 36.74
C ARG A 143 -13.00 24.71 37.81
N HIS A 144 -13.31 23.56 38.42
CA HIS A 144 -14.37 23.49 39.42
C HIS A 144 -13.91 24.15 40.74
N PRO A 145 -14.70 25.06 41.35
CA PRO A 145 -14.27 25.81 42.54
C PRO A 145 -13.86 24.96 43.75
N ALA A 146 -14.40 23.75 43.87
CA ALA A 146 -14.04 22.81 44.95
C ALA A 146 -12.73 22.05 44.71
N VAL A 147 -12.11 22.16 43.53
CA VAL A 147 -10.86 21.47 43.20
C VAL A 147 -9.69 22.38 43.52
N THR A 148 -8.91 22.01 44.54
CA THR A 148 -7.74 22.76 44.98
C THR A 148 -6.52 22.45 44.10
N ASN A 149 -5.52 23.35 44.13
CA ASN A 149 -4.26 23.12 43.42
C ASN A 149 -3.49 21.90 43.94
N GLU A 150 -3.66 21.52 45.21
CA GLU A 150 -3.07 20.30 45.76
C GLU A 150 -3.63 19.03 45.09
N LEU A 151 -4.93 19.03 44.78
CA LEU A 151 -5.60 17.91 44.11
C LEU A 151 -5.33 17.88 42.59
N TYR A 152 -5.31 19.04 41.95
CA TYR A 152 -5.17 19.16 40.49
C TYR A 152 -3.72 19.24 40.01
N GLY A 153 -2.87 19.98 40.74
CA GLY A 153 -1.49 20.31 40.35
C GLY A 153 -0.66 19.12 39.90
N PRO A 154 -0.63 17.99 40.65
CA PRO A 154 0.10 16.79 40.25
C PRO A 154 -0.35 16.17 38.92
N LEU A 155 -1.62 16.36 38.53
CA LEU A 155 -2.20 15.80 37.31
C LEU A 155 -2.11 16.77 36.12
N SER A 156 -1.95 18.07 36.38
CA SER A 156 -2.03 19.14 35.38
C SER A 156 -1.06 18.98 34.19
N ALA A 157 0.08 18.32 34.40
CA ALA A 157 1.09 18.08 33.37
C ALA A 157 0.77 16.89 32.44
N LEU A 158 -0.17 16.01 32.79
CA LEU A 158 -0.45 14.79 32.02
C LEU A 158 -0.88 15.09 30.58
N ALA A 159 -1.66 16.14 30.36
CA ALA A 159 -2.08 16.55 29.02
C ALA A 159 -0.88 16.92 28.13
N ALA A 160 0.10 17.63 28.68
CA ALA A 160 1.32 18.00 27.97
C ALA A 160 2.19 16.76 27.69
N GLN A 161 2.30 15.84 28.64
CA GLN A 161 3.05 14.59 28.46
C GLN A 161 2.44 13.70 27.36
N THR A 162 1.12 13.60 27.28
CA THR A 162 0.43 12.88 26.19
C THR A 162 0.68 13.53 24.82
N ALA A 163 0.72 14.87 24.76
CA ALA A 163 1.04 15.59 23.53
C ALA A 163 2.51 15.38 23.11
N GLU A 164 3.45 15.42 24.06
CA GLU A 164 4.87 15.11 23.82
C GLU A 164 5.06 13.68 23.34
N SER A 165 4.34 12.71 23.93
CA SER A 165 4.31 11.34 23.44
C SER A 165 3.86 11.34 21.98
N SER A 166 2.65 11.82 21.70
CA SER A 166 2.07 11.84 20.36
C SER A 166 3.01 12.42 19.30
N ALA A 167 3.74 13.49 19.65
CA ALA A 167 4.75 14.10 18.78
C ALA A 167 5.90 13.11 18.43
N ARG A 168 6.45 12.44 19.46
CA ARG A 168 7.53 11.45 19.32
C ARG A 168 7.07 10.20 18.56
N GLU A 169 5.88 9.69 18.80
CA GLU A 169 5.36 8.55 18.05
C GLU A 169 5.15 8.90 16.58
N LEU A 170 4.55 10.05 16.26
CA LEU A 170 4.41 10.52 14.88
C LEU A 170 5.75 10.63 14.16
N GLU A 171 6.74 11.24 14.80
CA GLU A 171 8.09 11.39 14.24
C GLU A 171 8.75 10.04 13.97
N ARG A 172 8.71 9.11 14.94
CA ARG A 172 9.26 7.76 14.80
C ARG A 172 8.57 6.97 13.68
N ILE A 173 7.24 6.99 13.64
CA ILE A 173 6.46 6.30 12.62
C ILE A 173 6.84 6.83 11.24
N LEU A 174 6.82 8.15 11.03
CA LEU A 174 7.13 8.75 9.74
C LEU A 174 8.59 8.53 9.34
N HIS A 175 9.53 8.56 10.28
CA HIS A 175 10.93 8.25 10.00
C HIS A 175 11.09 6.81 9.49
N VAL A 176 10.51 5.84 10.20
CA VAL A 176 10.57 4.42 9.81
C VAL A 176 9.89 4.19 8.48
N LEU A 177 8.72 4.78 8.25
CA LEU A 177 8.01 4.63 6.99
C LEU A 177 8.74 5.33 5.82
N SER A 178 9.39 6.46 6.06
CA SER A 178 10.20 7.15 5.03
C SER A 178 11.40 6.30 4.61
N HIS A 179 12.07 5.64 5.56
CA HIS A 179 13.12 4.70 5.23
C HIS A 179 12.59 3.48 4.47
N GLY A 180 11.42 2.96 4.83
CA GLY A 180 10.80 1.88 4.08
C GLY A 180 10.39 2.25 2.65
N LEU A 181 10.10 3.52 2.34
CA LEU A 181 9.92 3.97 0.93
C LEU A 181 11.21 3.82 0.13
N PHE A 182 12.36 4.15 0.72
CA PHE A 182 13.67 3.90 0.10
C PHE A 182 13.92 2.40 -0.11
N LEU A 183 13.57 1.56 0.86
CA LEU A 183 13.72 0.10 0.70
C LEU A 183 12.78 -0.45 -0.38
N LEU A 184 11.57 0.10 -0.51
CA LEU A 184 10.63 -0.27 -1.57
C LEU A 184 11.21 0.01 -2.95
N THR A 185 11.96 1.08 -3.17
CA THR A 185 12.58 1.31 -4.49
C THR A 185 13.58 0.23 -4.88
N ARG A 186 14.22 -0.43 -3.90
CA ARG A 186 15.12 -1.56 -4.12
C ARG A 186 14.37 -2.87 -4.32
N TYR A 187 13.32 -3.09 -3.55
CA TYR A 187 12.47 -4.28 -3.68
C TYR A 187 11.77 -4.33 -5.04
N LEU A 188 11.30 -3.19 -5.53
CA LEU A 188 10.48 -3.11 -6.74
C LEU A 188 11.27 -3.28 -8.04
N THR A 189 12.61 -3.29 -8.03
CA THR A 189 13.42 -3.50 -9.26
C THR A 189 13.05 -4.78 -10.02
N GLY A 190 12.60 -5.84 -9.33
CA GLY A 190 12.16 -7.08 -9.95
C GLY A 190 10.71 -7.08 -10.46
N GLU A 191 9.99 -5.96 -10.39
CA GLU A 191 8.56 -5.85 -10.66
C GLU A 191 8.24 -5.08 -11.95
N GLY A 192 9.22 -4.90 -12.83
CA GLY A 192 9.09 -4.08 -14.04
C GLY A 192 7.99 -4.50 -15.01
N ASP A 193 7.63 -5.78 -15.04
CA ASP A 193 6.55 -6.30 -15.89
C ASP A 193 5.20 -6.43 -15.14
N ASN A 194 5.11 -5.94 -13.91
CA ASN A 194 3.88 -5.98 -13.12
C ASN A 194 2.86 -4.94 -13.63
N GLY A 195 2.05 -5.33 -14.62
CA GLY A 195 1.02 -4.48 -15.21
C GLY A 195 0.02 -3.88 -14.22
N ARG A 196 -0.27 -4.59 -13.12
CA ARG A 196 -1.18 -4.11 -12.06
C ARG A 196 -0.57 -2.97 -11.27
N LEU A 197 0.72 -3.10 -10.93
CA LEU A 197 1.49 -2.03 -10.30
C LEU A 197 1.61 -0.84 -11.25
N ALA A 198 1.92 -1.08 -12.53
CA ALA A 198 1.99 -0.04 -13.54
C ALA A 198 0.67 0.72 -13.68
N ARG A 199 -0.47 0.02 -13.79
CA ARG A 199 -1.80 0.63 -13.81
C ARG A 199 -2.05 1.50 -12.59
N TRP A 200 -1.72 1.00 -11.40
CA TRP A 200 -1.91 1.78 -10.17
C TRP A 200 -1.02 3.04 -10.14
N LEU A 201 0.27 2.91 -10.44
CA LEU A 201 1.21 4.04 -10.49
C LEU A 201 0.81 5.10 -11.53
N ALA A 202 0.24 4.69 -12.66
CA ALA A 202 -0.22 5.60 -13.71
C ALA A 202 -1.54 6.30 -13.35
N CYS A 203 -2.46 5.62 -12.66
CA CYS A 203 -3.74 6.19 -12.23
C CYS A 203 -3.61 7.09 -10.99
N GLU A 204 -2.83 6.64 -10.02
CA GLU A 204 -2.59 7.32 -8.73
C GLU A 204 -1.24 8.05 -8.70
N GLU A 205 -0.75 8.48 -9.88
CA GLU A 205 0.52 9.20 -10.04
C GLU A 205 0.66 10.38 -9.07
N PRO A 206 -0.36 11.22 -8.81
CA PRO A 206 -0.24 12.32 -7.85
C PRO A 206 0.08 11.84 -6.43
N LEU A 207 -0.60 10.79 -5.95
CA LEU A 207 -0.37 10.23 -4.63
C LEU A 207 1.01 9.58 -4.54
N ALA A 208 1.38 8.79 -5.55
CA ALA A 208 2.68 8.12 -5.59
C ALA A 208 3.83 9.14 -5.63
N ARG A 209 3.73 10.18 -6.46
CA ARG A 209 4.70 11.28 -6.52
C ARG A 209 4.82 12.01 -5.19
N GLU A 210 3.71 12.28 -4.54
CA GLU A 210 3.71 12.99 -3.28
C GLU A 210 4.39 12.18 -2.17
N VAL A 211 4.09 10.89 -2.08
CA VAL A 211 4.63 10.02 -1.03
C VAL A 211 6.10 9.66 -1.29
N PHE A 212 6.44 9.19 -2.48
CA PHE A 212 7.83 8.84 -2.80
C PHE A 212 8.73 10.08 -2.91
N GLY A 213 8.15 11.25 -3.20
CA GLY A 213 8.88 12.52 -3.28
C GLY A 213 10.08 12.42 -4.22
N GLN A 214 11.27 12.71 -3.69
CA GLN A 214 12.52 12.63 -4.44
C GLN A 214 12.83 11.24 -5.00
N TYR A 215 12.28 10.18 -4.40
CA TYR A 215 12.51 8.80 -4.86
C TYR A 215 11.65 8.42 -6.06
N TYR A 216 10.62 9.21 -6.42
CA TYR A 216 9.69 8.82 -7.48
C TYR A 216 10.33 8.70 -8.87
N PRO A 217 11.17 9.65 -9.34
CA PRO A 217 11.86 9.50 -10.62
C PRO A 217 12.81 8.30 -10.63
N ASP A 218 13.57 8.11 -9.56
CA ASP A 218 14.51 6.99 -9.43
C ASP A 218 13.80 5.65 -9.35
N LEU A 219 12.63 5.60 -8.69
CA LEU A 219 11.74 4.45 -8.66
C LEU A 219 11.33 4.05 -10.08
N LEU A 220 10.81 4.98 -10.89
CA LEU A 220 10.39 4.66 -12.26
C LEU A 220 11.57 4.25 -13.14
N THR A 221 12.70 4.92 -12.99
CA THR A 221 13.93 4.61 -13.75
C THR A 221 14.42 3.20 -13.41
N THR A 222 14.43 2.84 -12.13
CA THR A 222 14.87 1.52 -11.66
C THR A 222 13.87 0.42 -11.99
N LEU A 223 12.57 0.70 -11.88
CA LEU A 223 11.50 -0.26 -12.16
C LEU A 223 11.41 -0.65 -13.64
N TYR A 224 11.73 0.29 -14.54
CA TYR A 224 11.58 0.11 -15.99
C TYR A 224 12.91 0.22 -16.75
N ASP A 225 14.03 -0.12 -16.12
CA ASP A 225 15.36 -0.21 -16.75
C ASP A 225 15.78 1.02 -17.58
N GLY A 226 15.50 2.22 -17.06
CA GLY A 226 15.81 3.48 -17.74
C GLY A 226 14.74 3.97 -18.71
N GLU A 227 13.63 3.25 -18.86
CA GLU A 227 12.52 3.62 -19.73
C GLU A 227 11.20 3.89 -18.97
N PRO A 228 11.06 5.02 -18.24
CA PRO A 228 9.84 5.36 -17.50
C PRO A 228 8.56 5.38 -18.35
N ALA A 229 8.67 5.53 -19.67
CA ALA A 229 7.55 5.46 -20.60
C ALA A 229 6.86 4.09 -20.63
N ARG A 230 7.56 2.99 -20.27
CA ARG A 230 6.97 1.64 -20.14
C ARG A 230 5.82 1.60 -19.14
N LEU A 231 5.81 2.49 -18.13
CA LEU A 231 4.71 2.65 -17.18
C LEU A 231 3.34 2.73 -17.87
N TYR A 232 3.21 3.63 -18.84
CA TYR A 232 1.93 3.92 -19.50
C TYR A 232 1.52 2.80 -20.46
N LEU A 233 2.50 2.16 -21.10
CA LEU A 233 2.27 1.01 -21.98
C LEU A 233 1.75 -0.19 -21.19
N LEU A 234 2.41 -0.54 -20.08
CA LEU A 234 2.01 -1.67 -19.23
C LEU A 234 0.66 -1.41 -18.55
N ALA A 235 0.44 -0.18 -18.08
CA ALA A 235 -0.85 0.22 -17.53
C ALA A 235 -1.99 0.10 -18.55
N ALA A 236 -1.75 0.53 -19.80
CA ALA A 236 -2.74 0.40 -20.87
C ALA A 236 -3.00 -1.07 -21.24
N ARG A 237 -1.97 -1.90 -21.33
CA ARG A 237 -2.10 -3.35 -21.56
C ARG A 237 -2.92 -4.03 -20.46
N ASP A 238 -2.65 -3.74 -19.17
CA ASP A 238 -3.42 -4.28 -18.04
C ASP A 238 -4.89 -3.83 -18.05
N PHE A 239 -5.20 -2.63 -18.58
CA PHE A 239 -6.59 -2.23 -18.84
C PHE A 239 -7.23 -3.04 -19.97
N LEU A 240 -6.53 -3.24 -21.08
CA LEU A 240 -7.04 -4.00 -22.23
C LEU A 240 -7.28 -5.47 -21.88
N GLU A 241 -6.37 -6.11 -21.14
CA GLU A 241 -6.55 -7.46 -20.60
C GLU A 241 -7.79 -7.58 -19.71
N SER A 242 -8.20 -6.48 -19.06
CA SER A 242 -9.44 -6.41 -18.28
C SER A 242 -10.69 -6.01 -19.10
N GLY A 243 -10.57 -5.94 -20.43
CA GLY A 243 -11.66 -5.53 -21.34
C GLY A 243 -11.99 -4.04 -21.29
N ARG A 244 -11.09 -3.19 -20.76
CA ARG A 244 -11.33 -1.76 -20.52
C ARG A 244 -10.61 -0.90 -21.54
N GLN A 245 -11.11 -0.86 -22.78
CA GLN A 245 -10.50 -0.10 -23.88
C GLN A 245 -10.52 1.42 -23.66
N GLU A 246 -11.66 2.00 -23.27
CA GLU A 246 -11.80 3.45 -23.10
C GLU A 246 -10.82 4.02 -22.04
N PRO A 247 -10.69 3.42 -20.82
CA PRO A 247 -9.65 3.83 -19.88
C PRO A 247 -8.22 3.71 -20.40
N ALA A 248 -7.90 2.64 -21.14
CA ALA A 248 -6.58 2.46 -21.74
C ALA A 248 -6.27 3.60 -22.72
N GLN A 249 -7.22 3.92 -23.60
CA GLN A 249 -7.08 4.99 -24.58
C GLN A 249 -6.97 6.37 -23.92
N ALA A 250 -7.80 6.66 -22.91
CA ALA A 250 -7.75 7.91 -22.16
C ALA A 250 -6.40 8.09 -21.45
N LEU A 251 -5.86 7.03 -20.84
CA LEU A 251 -4.55 7.04 -20.19
C LEU A 251 -3.44 7.38 -21.21
N LEU A 252 -3.42 6.70 -22.35
CA LEU A 252 -2.41 6.91 -23.39
C LEU A 252 -2.51 8.32 -23.99
N ARG A 253 -3.71 8.86 -24.24
CA ARG A 253 -3.88 10.24 -24.72
C ARG A 253 -3.28 11.27 -23.76
N ARG A 254 -3.57 11.13 -22.46
CA ARG A 254 -3.00 12.01 -21.42
C ARG A 254 -1.48 11.89 -21.33
N ALA A 255 -0.94 10.68 -21.49
CA ALA A 255 0.50 10.46 -21.52
C ALA A 255 1.15 11.07 -22.78
N ARG A 256 0.48 11.00 -23.94
CA ARG A 256 0.91 11.63 -25.21
C ARG A 256 1.02 13.14 -25.07
N GLU A 257 0.01 13.80 -24.49
CA GLU A 257 0.00 15.25 -24.26
C GLU A 257 1.18 15.73 -23.41
N ARG A 258 1.71 14.86 -22.55
CA ARG A 258 2.85 15.13 -21.67
C ARG A 258 4.19 14.65 -22.25
N ASN A 259 4.21 14.13 -23.48
CA ASN A 259 5.37 13.50 -24.12
C ASN A 259 5.97 12.34 -23.30
N LEU A 260 5.12 11.52 -22.68
CA LEU A 260 5.53 10.41 -21.81
C LEU A 260 5.37 9.02 -22.46
N LEU A 261 5.02 8.96 -23.75
CA LEU A 261 4.90 7.70 -24.49
C LEU A 261 6.17 7.40 -25.28
N ASN A 262 6.54 6.12 -25.31
CA ASN A 262 7.51 5.59 -26.26
C ASN A 262 6.83 5.24 -27.60
N ALA A 263 7.61 4.75 -28.57
CA ALA A 263 7.11 4.36 -29.89
C ALA A 263 5.99 3.32 -29.80
N GLU A 264 6.16 2.28 -28.98
CA GLU A 264 5.14 1.24 -28.75
C GLU A 264 3.84 1.81 -28.17
N GLY A 265 3.92 2.73 -27.20
CA GLY A 265 2.74 3.37 -26.61
C GLY A 265 1.98 4.23 -27.62
N LEU A 266 2.69 4.91 -28.52
CA LEU A 266 2.08 5.68 -29.62
C LEU A 266 1.41 4.75 -30.65
N GLU A 267 2.04 3.63 -30.99
CA GLU A 267 1.46 2.62 -31.86
C GLU A 267 0.19 2.00 -31.28
N LEU A 268 0.22 1.62 -29.99
CA LEU A 268 -0.95 1.10 -29.30
C LEU A 268 -2.10 2.10 -29.30
N LEU A 269 -1.82 3.39 -29.02
CA LEU A 269 -2.84 4.43 -29.06
C LEU A 269 -3.44 4.59 -30.47
N ARG A 270 -2.61 4.58 -31.52
CA ARG A 270 -3.09 4.66 -32.92
C ARG A 270 -3.99 3.47 -33.28
N GLY A 271 -3.63 2.25 -32.87
CA GLY A 271 -4.46 1.06 -33.09
C GLY A 271 -5.82 1.15 -32.39
N LEU A 272 -5.83 1.64 -31.13
CA LEU A 272 -7.08 1.88 -30.40
C LEU A 272 -7.94 2.98 -31.03
N GLU A 273 -7.33 4.03 -31.57
CA GLU A 273 -8.03 5.13 -32.27
C GLU A 273 -8.58 4.71 -33.64
N ALA A 274 -7.91 3.78 -34.33
CA ALA A 274 -8.35 3.24 -35.62
C ALA A 274 -9.44 2.16 -35.52
N GLY A 275 -9.80 1.72 -34.31
CA GLY A 275 -10.77 0.64 -34.08
C GLY A 275 -10.22 -0.76 -34.42
N SER A 276 -8.94 -0.89 -34.79
CA SER A 276 -8.31 -2.16 -35.17
C SER A 276 -7.96 -3.06 -33.99
N ALA A 277 -8.15 -2.58 -32.75
CA ALA A 277 -7.90 -3.35 -31.53
C ALA A 277 -9.10 -4.22 -31.07
N GLY A 278 -10.12 -4.41 -31.93
CA GLY A 278 -11.40 -5.02 -31.54
C GLY A 278 -11.89 -6.22 -32.36
N GLU A 279 -11.24 -6.61 -33.46
CA GLU A 279 -11.77 -7.69 -34.32
C GLU A 279 -11.01 -9.03 -34.23
N ASP A 280 -9.76 -9.06 -33.75
CA ASP A 280 -8.96 -10.30 -33.76
C ASP A 280 -8.62 -10.90 -32.38
N ASP A 281 -9.00 -10.26 -31.27
CA ASP A 281 -8.82 -10.84 -29.94
C ASP A 281 -10.18 -11.23 -29.35
N ALA A 282 -10.51 -12.52 -29.50
CA ALA A 282 -11.65 -13.14 -28.87
C ALA A 282 -11.61 -12.89 -27.36
N ALA A 283 -12.37 -11.90 -26.90
CA ALA A 283 -12.57 -11.62 -25.49
C ALA A 283 -13.02 -12.91 -24.79
N LEU A 284 -12.13 -13.47 -23.96
CA LEU A 284 -12.43 -14.61 -23.11
C LEU A 284 -13.55 -14.19 -22.15
N CYS A 285 -14.66 -14.93 -22.17
CA CYS A 285 -15.71 -14.78 -21.16
C CYS A 285 -15.10 -14.99 -19.76
N ALA A 286 -15.23 -13.99 -18.89
CA ALA A 286 -14.68 -13.99 -17.53
C ALA A 286 -15.18 -15.16 -16.64
N ALA A 287 -16.23 -15.88 -17.07
CA ALA A 287 -16.78 -17.01 -16.35
C ALA A 287 -16.25 -18.38 -16.81
N CYS A 288 -15.78 -18.55 -18.05
CA CYS A 288 -15.47 -19.89 -18.59
C CYS A 288 -14.17 -20.03 -19.40
N ALA A 289 -13.45 -18.94 -19.70
CA ALA A 289 -12.12 -18.97 -20.33
C ALA A 289 -12.00 -19.82 -21.62
N GLN A 290 -13.03 -19.88 -22.46
CA GLN A 290 -12.96 -20.44 -23.82
C GLN A 290 -13.24 -19.36 -24.88
N SER A 291 -12.61 -19.48 -26.05
CA SER A 291 -12.81 -18.57 -27.20
C SER A 291 -13.94 -19.07 -28.10
N GLY A 292 -14.79 -18.15 -28.58
CA GLY A 292 -15.80 -18.42 -29.61
C GLY A 292 -17.22 -17.97 -29.25
N ALA A 293 -17.94 -17.51 -30.28
CA ALA A 293 -19.18 -16.76 -30.25
C ALA A 293 -20.34 -17.35 -29.41
N LEU A 294 -21.00 -16.46 -28.64
CA LEU A 294 -22.44 -16.48 -28.31
C LEU A 294 -23.06 -17.87 -27.99
N ARG A 295 -22.72 -18.48 -26.85
CA ARG A 295 -23.58 -19.49 -26.18
C ARG A 295 -23.35 -19.54 -24.67
N CYS A 296 -23.98 -18.65 -23.92
CA CYS A 296 -24.10 -18.81 -22.46
C CYS A 296 -25.40 -18.24 -21.87
N MET A 297 -26.46 -18.16 -22.66
CA MET A 297 -27.83 -18.06 -22.15
C MET A 297 -28.65 -19.14 -22.83
N ASP A 298 -28.80 -20.28 -22.16
CA ASP A 298 -29.92 -21.21 -22.28
C ASP A 298 -29.78 -22.24 -21.15
N VAL A 299 -30.22 -21.86 -19.95
CA VAL A 299 -30.65 -22.83 -18.94
C VAL A 299 -32.17 -22.66 -18.87
N PRO A 300 -32.97 -23.67 -19.25
CA PRO A 300 -34.42 -23.58 -19.06
C PRO A 300 -34.72 -23.64 -17.56
N GLU A 301 -35.63 -22.78 -17.12
CA GLU A 301 -36.19 -22.81 -15.76
C GLU A 301 -36.78 -24.20 -15.45
N PRO A 302 -36.63 -24.70 -14.22
CA PRO A 302 -37.36 -25.89 -13.80
C PRO A 302 -38.79 -25.48 -13.40
N ASP A 303 -39.76 -25.81 -14.25
CA ASP A 303 -41.17 -25.88 -13.86
C ASP A 303 -41.51 -27.31 -13.40
N ALA A 304 -42.10 -27.39 -12.19
CA ALA A 304 -42.78 -28.52 -11.52
C ALA A 304 -41.93 -29.69 -10.98
#